data_AF-A0A1V5AAB7-F1
#
_entry.id   AF-A0A1V5AAB7-F1
#
_cell.length_a   1.000
_cell.length_b   1.000
_cell.length_c   1.000
_cell.angle_alpha   90.00
_cell.angle_beta   90.00
_cell.angle_gamma   90.00
#
_symmetry.space_group_name_H-M   'P 1'
#
loop_
_entity.id
_entity.type
_entity.pdbx_description
1 polymer ?
#
loop_
_entity_poly.entity_id
_entity_poly.type
_entity_poly.pdbx_seq_one_letter_code
_entity_poly.pdbx_strand_id
1 'polypeptide(L)' 'MKTITIRDDTYHTLLSLKEPHDSFSDVIDRLISRKNRDIREYAGALKNSPVLDDLSRFTKEVRTAGKARL' A
#
# COMPACT_ATOMS: atom_id res chain seq x y z
N MET A 1 4.56 -4.69 -30.10
CA MET A 1 3.35 -5.21 -29.45
C MET A 1 3.31 -6.73 -29.55
N LYS A 2 2.94 -7.40 -28.46
CA LYS A 2 2.62 -8.82 -28.42
C LYS A 2 1.25 -8.96 -27.77
N THR A 3 0.45 -9.91 -28.21
CA THR A 3 -0.87 -10.19 -27.64
C THR A 3 -0.75 -11.35 -26.67
N ILE A 4 -1.37 -11.22 -25.51
CA ILE A 4 -1.55 -12.32 -24.56
C ILE A 4 -3.04 -12.56 -24.37
N THR A 5 -3.43 -13.82 -24.27
CA THR A 5 -4.79 -14.19 -23.87
C THR A 5 -4.80 -14.45 -22.39
N ILE A 6 -5.76 -13.85 -21.68
CA ILE A 6 -5.96 -14.01 -20.24
C ILE A 6 -7.38 -14.48 -19.98
N ARG A 7 -7.63 -15.05 -18.81
CA ARG A 7 -8.98 -15.42 -18.37
C ARG A 7 -9.81 -14.15 -18.09
N ASP A 8 -11.12 -14.24 -18.25
CA ASP A 8 -12.05 -13.10 -18.04
C ASP A 8 -11.97 -12.54 -16.61
N ASP A 9 -11.85 -13.40 -15.61
CA ASP A 9 -11.69 -12.99 -14.20
C ASP A 9 -10.45 -12.09 -14.00
N THR A 10 -9.36 -12.43 -14.68
CA THR A 10 -8.09 -11.72 -14.65
C THR A 10 -8.22 -10.39 -15.39
N TYR A 11 -8.92 -10.38 -16.52
CA TYR A 11 -9.21 -9.15 -17.28
C TYR A 11 -9.98 -8.15 -16.43
N HIS A 12 -11.07 -8.57 -15.78
CA HIS A 12 -11.87 -7.70 -14.91
C HIS A 12 -11.09 -7.20 -13.70
N THR A 13 -10.23 -8.04 -13.13
CA THR A 13 -9.33 -7.63 -12.05
C THR A 13 -8.38 -6.52 -12.52
N LEU A 14 -7.72 -6.70 -13.67
CA LEU A 14 -6.84 -5.67 -14.22
C LEU A 14 -7.59 -4.38 -14.59
N LEU A 15 -8.81 -4.50 -15.09
CA LEU A 15 -9.68 -3.36 -15.40
C LEU A 15 -10.02 -2.56 -14.14
N SER A 16 -10.28 -3.22 -13.02
CA SER A 16 -10.57 -2.55 -11.74
C SER A 16 -9.37 -1.77 -11.17
N LEU A 17 -8.15 -2.14 -11.56
CA LEU A 17 -6.89 -1.53 -11.11
C LEU A 17 -6.38 -0.42 -12.05
N LYS A 18 -7.11 -0.16 -13.14
CA LYS A 18 -6.72 0.75 -14.21
C LYS A 18 -7.13 2.18 -13.87
N GLU A 19 -6.17 3.10 -13.93
CA GLU A 19 -6.43 4.54 -13.86
C GLU A 19 -6.92 5.09 -15.22
N PRO A 20 -7.61 6.25 -15.27
CA PRO A 20 -8.24 6.77 -16.49
C PRO A 20 -7.32 6.90 -17.72
N HIS A 21 -6.01 7.11 -17.50
CA HIS A 21 -5.02 7.29 -18.55
C HIS A 21 -4.03 6.13 -18.69
N ASP A 22 -4.16 5.09 -17.86
CA ASP A 22 -3.26 3.93 -17.93
C ASP A 22 -3.58 3.09 -19.16
N SER A 23 -2.59 2.37 -19.68
CA SER A 23 -2.76 1.17 -20.52
C SER A 23 -2.82 -0.09 -19.65
N PHE A 24 -3.19 -1.24 -20.22
CA PHE A 24 -3.09 -2.50 -19.48
C PHE A 24 -1.64 -2.88 -19.17
N SER A 25 -0.70 -2.48 -20.04
CA SER A 25 0.73 -2.68 -19.79
C SER A 25 1.21 -1.89 -18.58
N ASP A 26 0.76 -0.64 -18.41
CA ASP A 26 1.13 0.18 -17.23
C ASP A 26 0.67 -0.45 -15.91
N VAL A 27 -0.53 -1.02 -15.90
CA VAL A 27 -1.04 -1.76 -14.73
C VAL A 27 -0.17 -2.98 -14.43
N ILE A 28 0.19 -3.76 -15.46
CA ILE A 28 1.04 -4.95 -15.30
C ILE A 28 2.43 -4.56 -14.77
N ASP A 29 3.06 -3.54 -15.35
CA ASP A 29 4.39 -3.06 -14.94
C ASP A 29 4.37 -2.53 -13.50
N ARG A 30 3.30 -1.84 -13.10
CA ARG A 30 3.08 -1.40 -11.72
C ARG A 30 2.93 -2.57 -10.75
N LEU A 31 2.21 -3.63 -11.13
CA LEU A 31 2.06 -4.81 -10.29
C LEU A 31 3.39 -5.57 -10.14
N ILE A 32 4.15 -5.71 -11.23
CA ILE A 32 5.46 -6.36 -11.22
C ILE A 32 6.45 -5.55 -10.37
N SER A 33 6.50 -4.23 -10.54
CA SER A 33 7.40 -3.37 -9.74
C SER A 33 7.07 -3.38 -8.26
N ARG A 34 5.78 -3.42 -7.87
CA ARG A 34 5.36 -3.57 -6.47
C ARG A 34 5.78 -4.90 -5.85
N LYS A 35 5.76 -6.00 -6.63
CA LYS A 35 6.19 -7.32 -6.16
C LYS A 35 7.68 -7.37 -5.81
N ASN A 36 8.51 -6.60 -6.51
CA ASN A 36 9.96 -6.61 -6.35
C ASN A 36 10.49 -5.58 -5.34
N ARG A 37 9.63 -4.91 -4.57
CA ARG A 37 10.11 -3.95 -3.56
C ARG A 37 10.65 -4.66 -2.34
N ASP A 38 11.89 -4.31 -1.97
CA ASP A 38 12.50 -4.78 -0.74
C ASP A 38 11.92 -4.00 0.45
N ILE A 39 11.42 -4.72 1.46
CA ILE A 39 10.88 -4.09 2.68
C ILE A 39 11.91 -3.18 3.37
N ARG A 40 13.20 -3.44 3.17
CA ARG A 40 14.31 -2.62 3.68
C ARG A 40 14.32 -1.21 3.09
N GLU A 41 13.75 -1.00 1.91
CA GLU A 41 13.60 0.36 1.31
C GLU A 41 12.70 1.27 2.16
N TYR A 42 11.81 0.70 2.98
CA TYR A 42 10.93 1.45 3.87
C TYR A 42 11.49 1.62 5.29
N ALA A 43 12.66 1.04 5.57
CA ALA A 43 13.27 1.12 6.89
C ALA A 43 13.61 2.58 7.24
N GLY A 44 12.95 3.11 8.27
CA GLY A 44 13.12 4.49 8.70
C GLY A 44 12.38 5.53 7.83
N ALA A 45 11.53 5.11 6.90
CA ALA A 45 10.74 6.03 6.05
C ALA A 45 9.88 7.01 6.88
N LEU A 46 9.51 6.62 8.10
CA LEU A 46 8.73 7.45 9.02
C LEU A 46 9.57 8.11 10.12
N LYS A 47 10.90 7.96 10.13
CA LYS A 47 11.77 8.37 11.25
C LYS A 47 11.55 9.82 11.70
N ASN A 48 11.31 10.72 10.75
CA ASN A 48 11.08 12.14 11.01
C ASN A 48 9.63 12.57 10.69
N SER A 49 8.71 11.61 10.56
CA SER A 49 7.33 11.89 10.24
C SER A 49 6.58 12.33 11.50
N PRO A 50 5.85 13.47 11.47
CA PRO A 50 5.03 13.91 12.60
C PRO A 50 3.93 12.90 12.96
N VAL A 51 3.59 11.99 12.03
CA VAL A 51 2.67 10.86 12.26
C VAL A 51 3.13 9.99 13.43
N LEU A 52 4.44 9.83 13.65
CA LEU A 52 4.94 9.05 14.79
C LEU A 52 4.67 9.74 16.13
N ASP A 53 4.71 11.07 16.16
CA ASP A 53 4.41 11.85 17.37
C ASP A 53 2.92 11.76 17.72
N ASP A 54 2.05 11.87 16.71
CA ASP A 54 0.61 11.75 16.88
C ASP A 54 0.23 10.32 17.33
N LEU A 55 0.84 9.31 16.74
CA LEU A 55 0.64 7.91 17.14
C LEU A 55 1.12 7.66 18.58
N SER A 56 2.26 8.25 18.96
CA SER A 56 2.80 8.18 20.33
C SER A 56 1.85 8.84 21.35
N ARG A 57 1.28 10.00 21.00
CA ARG A 57 0.28 10.69 21.83
C ARG A 57 -0.98 9.84 22.00
N PHE A 58 -1.54 9.38 20.88
CA PHE A 58 -2.75 8.55 20.88
C PHE A 58 -2.59 7.26 21.71
N THR A 59 -1.46 6.55 21.53
CA THR A 59 -1.21 5.31 22.29
C THR A 59 -1.03 5.57 23.80
N LYS A 60 -0.46 6.71 24.20
CA LYS A 60 -0.40 7.12 25.62
C LYS A 60 -1.79 7.39 26.19
N GLU A 61 -2.65 8.08 25.45
CA GLU A 61 -4.04 8.36 25.87
C GLU A 61 -4.83 7.06 26.05
N VAL A 62 -4.74 6.13 25.10
CA VAL A 62 -5.40 4.81 25.21
C VAL A 62 -4.87 4.03 26.42
N ARG A 63 -3.56 4.02 26.66
CA ARG A 63 -2.95 3.29 27.78
C ARG A 63 -3.33 3.88 29.14
N THR A 64 -3.41 5.21 29.26
CA THR A 64 -3.83 5.88 30.49
C THR A 64 -5.32 5.68 30.75
N ALA A 65 -6.17 5.84 29.73
CA ALA A 65 -7.59 5.55 29.82
C ALA A 65 -7.90 4.08 30.18
N GLY A 66 -7.11 3.14 29.68
CA GLY A 66 -7.21 1.72 30.04
C GLY A 66 -6.77 1.42 31.48
N LYS A 67 -5.73 2.10 31.99
CA LYS A 67 -5.28 1.97 33.38
C LYS A 67 -6.23 2.60 34.40
N ALA A 68 -6.94 3.66 34.04
CA ALA A 68 -7.92 4.31 34.91
C ALA A 68 -9.20 3.48 35.13
N ARG A 69 -9.35 2.35 34.39
CA ARG A 69 -10.47 1.41 34.48
C ARG A 69 -10.17 0.16 35.31
N LEU A 70 -8.98 0.06 35.91
CA LEU A 70 -8.56 -1.03 36.82
C LEU A 70 -8.55 -0.56 38.27
#